data_AF-A0A2B0LI42-F1
#
_entry.id   AF-A0A2B0LI42-F1
#
_cell.length_a   1.000
_cell.length_b   1.000
_cell.length_c   1.000
_cell.angle_alpha   90.00
_cell.angle_beta   90.00
_cell.angle_gamma   90.00
#
_symmetry.space_group_name_H-M   'P 1'
#
loop_
_entity.id
_entity.type
_entity.pdbx_description
1 polymer ?
#
loop_
_entity_poly.entity_id
_entity_poly.type
_entity_poly.pdbx_seq_one_letter_code
_entity_poly.pdbx_strand_id
1 'polypeptide(L)'
;MKTGWLQTGGKWYYLDAAAGGAMKTGWLSTGGSWYYLDSGAGGAMKTGWTKIDAKMNYFKGSGQWVNVRELTVRSTAYSNDPVENGAKPGQHVYTRMGDDLTANPNLKVIAVDPSVIPLGSKVYVEGYGAAAARDTGGAIKGNKIDVFIASKQAVWNWGVRTVKVYVLP
;
A
#
# COMPACT_ATOMS: atom_id res chain seq x y z
N MET A 1 13.08 -32.84 -18.28
CA MET A 1 13.16 -31.36 -18.15
C MET A 1 12.55 -30.95 -16.82
N LYS A 2 13.05 -29.90 -16.16
CA LYS A 2 12.45 -29.40 -14.90
C LYS A 2 11.15 -28.66 -15.21
N THR A 3 10.13 -28.82 -14.36
CA THR A 3 8.83 -28.15 -14.45
C THR A 3 8.40 -27.68 -13.05
N GLY A 4 7.42 -26.79 -12.97
CA GLY A 4 6.90 -26.25 -11.71
C GLY A 4 7.73 -25.09 -11.16
N TRP A 5 7.62 -24.86 -9.86
CA TRP A 5 8.33 -23.78 -9.18
C TRP A 5 9.85 -24.03 -9.15
N LEU A 6 10.61 -23.00 -9.49
CA LEU A 6 12.06 -22.99 -9.46
C LEU A 6 12.55 -21.79 -8.66
N GLN A 7 13.36 -22.03 -7.63
CA GLN A 7 14.08 -20.97 -6.94
C GLN A 7 15.52 -20.91 -7.45
N THR A 8 15.95 -19.73 -7.89
CA THR A 8 17.34 -19.49 -8.29
C THR A 8 17.69 -18.01 -8.07
N GLY A 9 18.92 -17.74 -7.61
CA GLY A 9 19.36 -16.38 -7.29
C GLY A 9 18.47 -15.64 -6.28
N GLY A 10 17.85 -16.36 -5.34
CA GLY A 10 16.91 -15.81 -4.36
C GLY A 10 15.54 -15.43 -4.92
N LYS A 11 15.27 -15.66 -6.21
CA LYS A 11 14.00 -15.36 -6.88
C LYS A 11 13.25 -16.64 -7.22
N TRP A 12 11.92 -16.54 -7.28
CA TRP A 12 11.04 -17.61 -7.70
C TRP A 12 10.61 -17.43 -9.15
N TYR A 13 10.54 -18.54 -9.87
CA TYR A 13 10.12 -18.65 -11.26
C TYR A 13 9.20 -19.86 -11.41
N TYR A 14 8.45 -19.92 -12.51
CA TYR A 14 7.61 -21.07 -12.83
C TYR A 14 7.96 -21.62 -14.21
N LEU A 15 8.25 -22.92 -14.29
CA LEU A 15 8.52 -23.65 -15.53
C LEU A 15 7.24 -24.39 -15.95
N ASP A 16 6.65 -23.97 -17.06
CA ASP A 16 5.35 -24.44 -17.54
C ASP A 16 5.46 -25.84 -18.15
N ALA A 17 4.88 -26.84 -17.49
CA ALA A 17 4.91 -28.22 -17.96
C ALA A 17 4.23 -28.40 -19.33
N ALA A 18 3.16 -27.65 -19.61
CA ALA A 18 2.43 -27.74 -20.88
C ALA A 18 3.24 -27.13 -22.04
N ALA A 19 4.16 -26.20 -21.74
CA ALA A 19 5.12 -25.64 -22.69
C ALA A 19 6.50 -26.32 -22.59
N GLY A 20 6.54 -27.59 -22.17
CA GLY A 20 7.76 -28.37 -22.11
C GLY A 20 8.80 -27.85 -21.12
N GLY A 21 8.42 -27.13 -20.07
CA GLY A 21 9.34 -26.54 -19.08
C GLY A 21 9.85 -25.15 -19.44
N ALA A 22 9.27 -24.49 -20.44
CA ALA A 22 9.54 -23.08 -20.72
C ALA A 22 9.19 -22.19 -19.51
N MET A 23 9.96 -21.13 -19.30
CA MET A 23 9.70 -20.19 -18.21
C MET A 23 8.44 -19.37 -18.47
N LYS A 24 7.50 -19.40 -17.52
CA LYS A 24 6.23 -18.68 -17.62
C LYS A 24 6.40 -17.22 -17.20
N THR A 25 5.69 -16.33 -17.89
CA THR A 25 5.50 -14.93 -17.53
C THR A 25 4.01 -14.59 -17.43
N GLY A 26 3.68 -13.48 -16.77
CA GLY A 26 2.31 -13.03 -16.56
C GLY A 26 1.61 -13.73 -15.40
N TRP A 27 0.27 -13.77 -15.47
CA TRP A 27 -0.55 -14.40 -14.43
C TRP A 27 -0.42 -15.93 -14.45
N LEU A 28 -0.34 -16.51 -13.26
CA LEU A 28 -0.32 -17.96 -13.02
C LEU A 28 -1.35 -18.30 -11.95
N SER A 29 -2.24 -19.24 -12.26
CA SER A 29 -3.12 -19.88 -11.26
C SER A 29 -2.58 -21.26 -10.93
N THR A 30 -2.25 -21.50 -9.67
CA THR A 30 -1.80 -22.81 -9.18
C THR A 30 -2.07 -22.95 -7.68
N GLY A 31 -2.42 -24.16 -7.22
CA GLY A 31 -2.69 -24.41 -5.80
C GLY A 31 -3.79 -23.52 -5.20
N GLY A 32 -4.79 -23.16 -6.02
CA GLY A 32 -5.91 -22.30 -5.59
C GLY A 32 -5.56 -20.82 -5.37
N SER A 33 -4.35 -20.39 -5.75
CA SER A 33 -3.90 -19.00 -5.65
C SER A 33 -3.42 -18.47 -6.99
N TRP A 34 -3.53 -17.15 -7.17
CA TRP A 34 -2.93 -16.45 -8.30
C TRP A 34 -1.55 -15.92 -7.92
N TYR A 35 -0.66 -15.87 -8.90
CA TYR A 35 0.70 -15.35 -8.82
C TYR A 35 0.97 -14.51 -10.06
N TYR A 36 1.97 -13.64 -10.00
CA TYR A 36 2.41 -12.86 -11.16
C TYR A 36 3.90 -12.98 -11.37
N LEU A 37 4.28 -13.45 -12.57
CA LEU A 37 5.65 -13.67 -13.01
C LEU A 37 6.03 -12.50 -13.92
N ASP A 38 6.83 -11.58 -13.43
CA ASP A 38 7.13 -10.30 -14.09
C ASP A 38 7.96 -10.51 -15.36
N SER A 39 7.35 -10.28 -16.53
CA SER A 39 8.03 -10.40 -17.84
C SER A 39 9.20 -9.43 -17.98
N GLY A 40 9.10 -8.21 -17.43
CA GLY A 40 10.18 -7.22 -17.43
C GLY A 40 11.35 -7.61 -16.53
N ALA A 41 11.14 -8.53 -15.59
CA ALA A 41 12.17 -9.12 -14.74
C ALA A 41 12.49 -10.58 -15.12
N GLY A 42 12.21 -10.98 -16.37
CA GLY A 42 12.52 -12.30 -16.89
C GLY A 42 11.74 -13.43 -16.23
N GLY A 43 10.50 -13.19 -15.81
CA GLY A 43 9.62 -14.18 -15.17
C GLY A 43 9.76 -14.30 -13.66
N ALA A 44 10.49 -13.39 -13.01
CA ALA A 44 10.61 -13.38 -11.56
C ALA A 44 9.25 -13.11 -10.89
N MET A 45 8.88 -13.95 -9.92
CA MET A 45 7.64 -13.84 -9.18
C MET A 45 7.60 -12.56 -8.34
N LYS A 46 6.51 -11.80 -8.45
CA LYS A 46 6.29 -10.59 -7.66
C LYS A 46 5.85 -10.92 -6.22
N THR A 47 6.26 -10.04 -5.31
CA THR A 47 5.78 -9.95 -3.94
C THR A 47 5.49 -8.48 -3.63
N GLY A 48 4.69 -8.20 -2.60
CA GLY A 48 4.33 -6.86 -2.17
C GLY A 48 3.36 -6.14 -3.12
N TRP A 49 3.27 -4.82 -2.94
CA TRP A 49 2.46 -3.94 -3.79
C TRP A 49 3.04 -3.87 -5.20
N THR A 50 2.25 -4.22 -6.22
CA THR A 50 2.66 -4.22 -7.62
C THR A 50 1.57 -3.62 -8.49
N LYS A 51 1.93 -2.69 -9.39
CA LYS A 51 1.02 -2.13 -10.39
C LYS A 51 0.99 -3.05 -11.62
N ILE A 52 -0.20 -3.53 -11.99
CA ILE A 52 -0.46 -4.36 -13.18
C ILE A 52 -1.68 -3.75 -13.88
N ASP A 53 -1.57 -3.45 -15.17
CA ASP A 53 -2.66 -2.87 -15.98
C ASP A 53 -3.35 -1.67 -15.30
N ALA A 54 -2.53 -0.70 -14.88
CA ALA A 54 -2.92 0.51 -14.16
C ALA A 54 -3.53 0.32 -12.74
N LYS A 55 -3.74 -0.92 -12.28
CA LYS A 55 -4.29 -1.21 -10.95
C LYS A 55 -3.22 -1.71 -9.98
N MET A 56 -3.34 -1.34 -8.72
CA MET A 56 -2.48 -1.89 -7.67
C MET A 56 -3.01 -3.25 -7.21
N ASN A 57 -2.08 -4.17 -7.07
CA ASN A 57 -2.27 -5.52 -6.57
C ASN A 57 -1.33 -5.72 -5.38
N TYR A 58 -1.66 -6.68 -4.52
CA TYR A 58 -0.76 -7.10 -3.46
C TYR A 58 -0.49 -8.58 -3.55
N PHE A 59 0.78 -8.96 -3.44
CA PHE A 59 1.24 -10.33 -3.36
C PHE A 59 1.88 -10.56 -2.00
N LYS A 60 1.53 -11.64 -1.31
CA LYS A 60 2.16 -12.01 -0.04
C LYS A 60 3.66 -12.28 -0.25
N GLY A 61 4.41 -12.46 0.83
CA GLY A 61 5.82 -12.90 0.75
C GLY A 61 5.99 -14.24 0.01
N SER A 62 4.95 -15.09 0.03
CA SER A 62 4.86 -16.33 -0.74
C SER A 62 4.48 -16.15 -2.22
N GLY A 63 4.23 -14.92 -2.67
CA GLY A 63 3.79 -14.59 -4.03
C GLY A 63 2.31 -14.76 -4.31
N GLN A 64 1.52 -15.26 -3.35
CA GLN A 64 0.08 -15.39 -3.50
C GLN A 64 -0.57 -14.01 -3.60
N TRP A 65 -1.34 -13.80 -4.65
CA TRP A 65 -2.16 -12.61 -4.86
C TRP A 65 -3.25 -12.49 -3.81
N VAL A 66 -3.49 -11.27 -3.37
CA VAL A 66 -4.54 -10.90 -2.43
C VAL A 66 -5.50 -9.97 -3.16
N ASN A 67 -6.79 -10.29 -3.10
CA ASN A 67 -7.82 -9.40 -3.60
C ASN A 67 -7.89 -8.16 -2.72
N VAL A 68 -7.56 -7.01 -3.29
CA VAL A 68 -7.55 -5.72 -2.58
C VAL A 68 -8.82 -4.94 -2.89
N ARG A 69 -9.36 -4.24 -1.90
CA ARG A 69 -10.51 -3.35 -2.11
C ARG A 69 -10.04 -1.99 -2.63
N GLU A 70 -10.46 -1.61 -3.83
CA GLU A 70 -10.21 -0.28 -4.40
C GLU A 70 -11.31 0.70 -3.98
N LEU A 71 -10.92 1.89 -3.50
CA LEU A 71 -11.80 2.99 -3.14
C LEU A 71 -11.32 4.27 -3.84
N THR A 72 -12.25 5.08 -4.32
CA THR A 72 -11.98 6.46 -4.75
C THR A 72 -12.35 7.39 -3.61
N VAL A 73 -11.39 8.16 -3.13
CA VAL A 73 -11.56 9.04 -1.95
C VAL A 73 -11.09 10.45 -2.23
N ARG A 74 -11.65 11.42 -1.51
CA ARG A 74 -11.05 12.76 -1.39
C ARG A 74 -9.91 12.68 -0.37
N SER A 75 -8.71 13.10 -0.77
CA SER A 75 -7.53 13.14 0.09
C SER A 75 -7.06 14.58 0.30
N THR A 76 -6.75 14.87 1.56
CA THR A 76 -5.95 16.02 2.01
C THR A 76 -4.63 15.51 2.62
N ALA A 77 -3.79 16.42 3.12
CA ALA A 77 -2.65 16.08 3.95
C ALA A 77 -2.61 16.93 5.23
N TYR A 78 -2.03 16.37 6.29
CA TYR A 78 -1.78 17.04 7.56
C TYR A 78 -0.31 16.90 7.98
N SER A 79 0.16 17.85 8.78
CA SER A 79 1.53 17.87 9.32
C SER A 79 1.59 17.42 10.78
N ASN A 80 2.80 17.23 11.31
CA ASN A 80 3.04 16.96 12.73
C ASN A 80 3.32 18.26 13.52
N ASP A 81 2.89 19.42 13.02
CA ASP A 81 2.92 20.66 13.79
C ASP A 81 2.00 20.54 15.00
N PRO A 82 2.50 20.71 16.23
CA PRO A 82 1.70 20.48 17.43
C PRO A 82 0.47 21.39 17.51
N VAL A 83 0.59 22.65 17.10
CA VAL A 83 -0.49 23.64 17.20
C VAL A 83 -1.62 23.30 16.22
N GLU A 84 -1.28 22.85 15.01
CA GLU A 84 -2.26 22.37 14.02
C GLU A 84 -3.03 21.13 14.51
N ASN A 85 -2.46 20.39 15.46
CA ASN A 85 -3.02 19.17 16.03
C ASN A 85 -3.59 19.37 17.45
N GLY A 86 -3.80 20.63 17.88
CA GLY A 86 -4.41 20.97 19.17
C GLY A 86 -3.48 20.80 20.39
N ALA A 87 -2.18 20.63 20.16
CA ALA A 87 -1.14 20.56 21.18
C ALA A 87 -0.35 21.90 21.28
N LYS A 88 0.41 22.06 22.36
CA LYS A 88 1.26 23.25 22.57
C LYS A 88 2.55 23.15 21.75
N PRO A 89 3.18 24.30 21.39
CA PRO A 89 4.50 24.29 20.76
C PRO A 89 5.51 23.43 21.53
N GLY A 90 6.26 22.59 20.81
CA GLY A 90 7.26 21.68 21.39
C GLY A 90 6.71 20.35 21.92
N GLN A 91 5.39 20.13 21.91
CA GLN A 91 4.81 18.84 22.26
C GLN A 91 4.86 17.85 21.08
N HIS A 92 4.77 16.57 21.39
CA HIS A 92 4.70 15.51 20.37
C HIS A 92 3.27 15.37 19.83
N VAL A 93 3.16 15.00 18.55
CA VAL A 93 1.90 14.68 17.87
C VAL A 93 1.80 13.17 17.71
N TYR A 94 0.68 12.60 18.13
CA TYR A 94 0.43 11.16 18.08
C TYR A 94 -0.81 10.85 17.25
N THR A 95 -0.76 9.74 16.53
CA THR A 95 -1.95 9.18 15.86
C THR A 95 -2.96 8.63 16.89
N ARG A 96 -4.19 8.38 16.47
CA ARG A 96 -5.20 7.64 17.24
C ARG A 96 -4.73 6.29 17.76
N MET A 97 -3.77 5.66 17.06
CA MET A 97 -3.16 4.39 17.43
C MET A 97 -1.84 4.52 18.22
N GLY A 98 -1.46 5.73 18.61
CA GLY A 98 -0.32 6.01 19.48
C GLY A 98 1.04 6.09 18.78
N ASP A 99 1.07 6.21 17.45
CA ASP A 99 2.33 6.39 16.72
C ASP A 99 2.82 7.84 16.88
N ASP A 100 4.07 8.02 17.28
CA ASP A 100 4.69 9.34 17.45
C ASP A 100 5.14 9.93 16.11
N LEU A 101 4.39 10.88 15.58
CA LEU A 101 4.67 11.53 14.29
C LEU A 101 5.79 12.56 14.40
N THR A 102 6.04 13.10 15.58
CA THR A 102 7.13 14.05 15.82
C THR A 102 8.47 13.34 15.82
N ALA A 103 8.58 12.22 16.51
CA ALA A 103 9.79 11.39 16.52
C ALA A 103 10.03 10.64 15.20
N ASN A 104 8.96 10.37 14.42
CA ASN A 104 9.05 9.57 13.20
C ASN A 104 8.44 10.30 11.98
N PRO A 105 9.12 11.36 11.47
CA PRO A 105 8.58 12.21 10.39
C PRO A 105 8.42 11.50 9.04
N ASN A 106 8.98 10.30 8.90
CA ASN A 106 8.90 9.48 7.68
C ASN A 106 7.80 8.39 7.77
N LEU A 107 7.04 8.33 8.86
CA LEU A 107 5.93 7.38 8.97
C LEU A 107 4.95 7.56 7.80
N LYS A 108 4.51 6.44 7.25
CA LYS A 108 3.48 6.41 6.21
C LYS A 108 2.15 6.00 6.82
N VAL A 109 1.45 6.98 7.38
CA VAL A 109 0.14 6.77 8.00
C VAL A 109 -0.92 7.68 7.38
N ILE A 110 -2.16 7.23 7.46
CA ILE A 110 -3.33 8.01 7.03
C ILE A 110 -4.36 8.09 8.16
N ALA A 111 -5.02 9.24 8.23
CA ALA A 111 -6.25 9.41 8.98
C ALA A 111 -7.43 8.98 8.12
N VAL A 112 -8.37 8.22 8.70
CA VAL A 112 -9.50 7.62 8.00
C VAL A 112 -10.80 7.72 8.80
N ASP A 113 -11.92 7.46 8.13
CA ASP A 113 -13.14 7.00 8.78
C ASP A 113 -13.05 5.49 9.03
N PRO A 114 -13.00 5.01 10.29
CA PRO A 114 -12.87 3.59 10.60
C PRO A 114 -14.03 2.71 10.11
N SER A 115 -15.21 3.29 9.89
CA SER A 115 -16.35 2.56 9.31
C SER A 115 -16.17 2.26 7.82
N VAL A 116 -15.32 3.04 7.13
CA VAL A 116 -15.00 2.85 5.72
C VAL A 116 -13.70 2.07 5.58
N ILE A 117 -12.61 2.51 6.23
CA ILE A 117 -11.31 1.84 6.25
C ILE A 117 -10.96 1.54 7.71
N PRO A 118 -10.99 0.27 8.16
CA PRO A 118 -10.67 -0.06 9.54
C PRO A 118 -9.27 0.41 9.96
N LEU A 119 -9.13 0.90 11.20
CA LEU A 119 -7.81 1.16 11.77
C LEU A 119 -6.98 -0.13 11.81
N GLY A 120 -5.68 0.00 11.55
CA GLY A 120 -4.75 -1.12 11.35
C GLY A 120 -4.66 -1.63 9.92
N SER A 121 -5.56 -1.20 9.02
CA SER A 121 -5.50 -1.61 7.60
C SER A 121 -4.19 -1.17 6.96
N LYS A 122 -3.56 -2.09 6.22
CA LYS A 122 -2.47 -1.77 5.30
C LYS A 122 -3.06 -1.33 3.97
N VAL A 123 -2.55 -0.22 3.44
CA VAL A 123 -3.09 0.40 2.23
C VAL A 123 -1.99 0.79 1.26
N TYR A 124 -2.38 1.04 0.01
CA TYR A 124 -1.62 1.82 -0.94
C TYR A 124 -2.45 3.02 -1.38
N VAL A 125 -1.89 4.22 -1.29
CA VAL A 125 -2.52 5.47 -1.70
C VAL A 125 -1.83 5.99 -2.96
N GLU A 126 -2.61 6.21 -4.01
CA GLU A 126 -2.10 6.74 -5.27
C GLU A 126 -1.36 8.08 -5.07
N GLY A 127 -0.13 8.16 -5.58
CA GLY A 127 0.74 9.32 -5.42
C GLY A 127 1.44 9.45 -4.06
N TYR A 128 1.06 8.66 -3.04
CA TYR A 128 1.67 8.72 -1.70
C TYR A 128 2.45 7.45 -1.31
N GLY A 129 2.00 6.29 -1.80
CA GLY A 129 2.65 4.98 -1.62
C GLY A 129 1.96 4.08 -0.59
N ALA A 130 2.68 3.04 -0.18
CA ALA A 130 2.23 2.11 0.86
C ALA A 130 2.16 2.81 2.23
N ALA A 131 1.08 2.59 2.98
CA ALA A 131 0.81 3.24 4.25
C ALA A 131 -0.05 2.35 5.16
N ALA A 132 -0.32 2.83 6.37
CA ALA A 132 -1.25 2.22 7.30
C ALA A 132 -2.33 3.20 7.78
N ALA A 133 -3.58 2.73 7.88
CA ALA A 133 -4.66 3.48 8.51
C ALA A 133 -4.47 3.46 10.03
N ARG A 134 -3.93 4.55 10.59
CA ARG A 134 -3.55 4.59 12.02
C ARG A 134 -4.11 5.78 12.77
N ASP A 135 -4.79 6.68 12.07
CA ASP A 135 -5.32 7.89 12.66
C ASP A 135 -6.79 8.15 12.29
N THR A 136 -7.41 9.10 12.98
CA THR A 136 -8.77 9.56 12.73
C THR A 136 -8.82 11.08 12.90
N GLY A 137 -9.70 11.74 12.15
CA GLY A 137 -9.97 13.17 12.34
C GLY A 137 -11.46 13.46 12.40
N GLY A 138 -11.86 14.49 13.14
CA GLY A 138 -13.28 14.89 13.24
C GLY A 138 -13.91 15.16 11.88
N ALA A 139 -13.16 15.77 10.96
CA ALA A 139 -13.59 16.09 9.60
C ALA A 139 -13.28 14.99 8.56
N ILE A 140 -12.75 13.84 8.98
CA ILE A 140 -12.42 12.70 8.13
C ILE A 140 -13.55 11.67 8.28
N LYS A 141 -14.54 11.77 7.39
CA LYS A 141 -15.79 10.99 7.41
C LYS A 141 -16.11 10.49 6.00
N GLY A 142 -16.65 9.28 5.91
CA GLY A 142 -16.97 8.62 4.65
C GLY A 142 -15.73 8.37 3.78
N ASN A 143 -15.87 8.56 2.46
CA ASN A 143 -14.79 8.37 1.48
C ASN A 143 -13.81 9.56 1.47
N LYS A 144 -13.25 9.89 2.64
CA LYS A 144 -12.25 10.91 2.84
C LYS A 144 -11.09 10.36 3.66
N ILE A 145 -9.87 10.75 3.29
CA ILE A 145 -8.66 10.44 4.04
C ILE A 145 -7.80 11.70 4.22
N ASP A 146 -6.88 11.63 5.18
CA ASP A 146 -5.81 12.61 5.34
C ASP A 146 -4.46 11.88 5.37
N VAL A 147 -3.51 12.24 4.51
CA VAL A 147 -2.18 11.61 4.51
C VAL A 147 -1.21 12.38 5.41
N PHE A 148 -0.41 11.68 6.21
CA PHE A 148 0.60 12.34 7.02
C PHE A 148 1.82 12.75 6.17
N ILE A 149 2.20 14.02 6.26
CA ILE A 149 3.41 14.57 5.65
C ILE A 149 4.04 15.57 6.63
N ALA A 150 5.23 15.29 7.14
CA ALA A 150 5.87 16.14 8.15
C ALA A 150 6.16 17.58 7.66
N SER A 151 6.55 17.74 6.39
CA SER A 151 6.86 19.07 5.83
C SER A 151 5.59 19.82 5.45
N LYS A 152 5.37 21.00 6.04
CA LYS A 152 4.27 21.91 5.66
C LYS A 152 4.29 22.24 4.17
N GLN A 153 5.46 22.51 3.59
CA GLN A 153 5.57 22.77 2.15
C GLN A 153 5.08 21.57 1.32
N ALA A 154 5.40 20.34 1.75
CA ALA A 154 4.94 19.15 1.06
C ALA A 154 3.44 18.87 1.28
N VAL A 155 2.86 19.29 2.41
CA VAL A 155 1.40 19.33 2.61
C VAL A 155 0.74 20.26 1.59
N TRP A 156 1.27 21.47 1.40
CA TRP A 156 0.78 22.41 0.38
C TRP A 156 0.88 21.84 -1.04
N ASN A 157 2.01 21.21 -1.36
CA ASN A 157 2.21 20.56 -2.66
C ASN A 157 1.27 19.36 -2.88
N TRP A 158 0.88 18.67 -1.81
CA TRP A 158 -0.14 17.64 -1.87
C TRP A 158 -1.52 18.25 -2.15
N GLY A 159 -1.90 19.30 -1.43
CA GLY A 159 -3.17 19.98 -1.61
C GLY A 159 -4.37 19.05 -1.45
N VAL A 160 -5.50 19.41 -2.06
CA VAL A 160 -6.71 18.57 -2.08
C VAL A 160 -6.80 17.86 -3.42
N ARG A 161 -7.01 16.55 -3.40
CA ARG A 161 -7.13 15.74 -4.62
C ARG A 161 -8.05 14.55 -4.44
N THR A 162 -8.51 14.00 -5.56
CA THR A 162 -9.16 12.69 -5.59
C THR A 162 -8.12 11.65 -5.92
N VAL A 163 -8.06 10.58 -5.13
CA VAL A 163 -7.07 9.50 -5.30
C VAL A 163 -7.72 8.14 -5.16
N LYS A 164 -7.08 7.13 -5.74
CA LYS A 164 -7.39 5.74 -5.44
C LYS A 164 -6.64 5.27 -4.20
N VAL A 165 -7.36 4.50 -3.37
CA VAL A 165 -6.80 3.80 -2.20
C VAL A 165 -7.11 2.32 -2.35
N TYR A 166 -6.09 1.50 -2.18
CA TYR A 166 -6.18 0.05 -2.21
C TYR A 166 -6.00 -0.47 -0.79
N VAL A 167 -7.00 -1.18 -0.27
CA VAL A 167 -7.04 -1.65 1.12
C VAL A 167 -6.88 -3.17 1.13
N LEU A 168 -5.93 -3.66 1.91
CA LEU A 168 -5.82 -5.10 2.16
C LEU A 168 -7.00 -5.58 3.01
N PRO A 169 -7.50 -6.81 2.77
CA PRO A 169 -8.53 -7.42 3.59
C PRO A 169 -8.07 -7.69 5.03
#